data_AF-A0A651DPY2-F1
#
_entry.id   AF-A0A651DPY2-F1
#
_cell.length_a   1.000
_cell.length_b   1.000
_cell.length_c   1.000
_cell.angle_alpha   90.00
_cell.angle_beta   90.00
_cell.angle_gamma   90.00
#
_symmetry.space_group_name_H-M   'P 1'
#
loop_
_entity.id
_entity.type
_entity.pdbx_description
1 polymer ?
#
loop_
_entity_poly.entity_id
_entity_poly.type
_entity_poly.pdbx_seq_one_letter_code
_entity_poly.pdbx_strand_id
1 'polypeptide(L)'
;MTPSDDRPAPAAPGRSEPHEDRWIETPRGGLFFINSLFVFPYLMVLVPLLTRLFVRGVVGGLPGESTILDTFPLLAEYLAPRYGWLAALPIVLVVKNLGMEPQRLPRTVLWSLLLLHAAVLVWTLTGWAGLHGFDLPGGPAGS
;
A
#
# COMPACT_ATOMS: atom_id res chain seq x y z
N MET A 1 -19.20 -72.63 -12.86
CA MET A 1 -18.08 -71.67 -12.67
C MET A 1 -18.22 -70.60 -13.73
N THR A 2 -18.79 -69.45 -13.36
CA THR A 2 -18.85 -68.26 -14.22
C THR A 2 -17.56 -67.47 -14.03
N PRO A 3 -16.91 -66.97 -15.11
CA PRO A 3 -15.71 -66.16 -14.98
C PRO A 3 -16.07 -64.84 -14.28
N SER A 4 -15.36 -64.47 -13.21
CA SER A 4 -15.46 -63.12 -12.64
C SER A 4 -14.79 -62.15 -13.61
N ASP A 5 -15.57 -61.21 -14.14
CA ASP A 5 -15.09 -60.11 -14.98
C ASP A 5 -14.43 -59.07 -14.07
N ASP A 6 -13.13 -59.26 -13.82
CA ASP A 6 -12.27 -58.43 -12.97
C ASP A 6 -11.85 -57.12 -13.68
N ARG A 7 -12.82 -56.41 -14.26
CA ARG A 7 -12.52 -55.07 -14.81
C ARG A 7 -12.45 -54.06 -13.67
N PRO A 8 -11.35 -53.30 -13.54
CA PRO A 8 -11.27 -52.22 -12.58
C PRO A 8 -12.40 -51.23 -12.87
N ALA A 9 -13.13 -50.85 -11.82
CA ALA A 9 -14.20 -49.87 -11.92
C ALA A 9 -13.67 -48.59 -12.60
N PRO A 10 -14.42 -47.98 -13.53
CA PRO A 10 -14.00 -46.74 -14.16
C PRO A 10 -13.71 -45.71 -13.06
N ALA A 11 -12.51 -45.12 -13.13
CA ALA A 11 -12.08 -44.09 -12.18
C ALA A 11 -13.21 -43.07 -12.05
N ALA A 12 -13.70 -42.89 -10.81
CA ALA A 12 -14.77 -41.94 -10.53
C ALA A 12 -14.39 -40.59 -11.17
N PRO A 13 -15.30 -39.93 -11.90
CA PRO A 13 -15.00 -38.65 -12.52
C PRO A 13 -14.46 -37.75 -11.43
N GLY A 14 -13.20 -37.34 -11.60
CA GLY A 14 -12.49 -36.53 -10.63
C GLY A 14 -13.41 -35.38 -10.26
N ARG A 15 -13.71 -35.25 -8.96
CA ARG A 15 -14.37 -34.06 -8.45
C ARG A 15 -13.53 -32.91 -8.98
N SER A 16 -14.06 -32.18 -9.95
CA SER A 16 -13.63 -30.82 -10.20
C SER A 16 -13.87 -30.13 -8.87
N GLU A 17 -12.79 -29.98 -8.09
CA GLU A 17 -12.75 -29.08 -6.95
C GLU A 17 -13.49 -27.81 -7.38
N PRO A 18 -14.43 -27.29 -6.58
CA PRO A 18 -15.08 -26.03 -6.92
C PRO A 18 -13.95 -25.05 -7.17
N HIS A 19 -13.85 -24.60 -8.42
CA HIS A 19 -12.85 -23.64 -8.83
C HIS A 19 -13.23 -22.38 -8.05
N GLU A 20 -12.74 -22.24 -6.82
CA GLU A 20 -12.87 -21.01 -6.05
C GLU A 20 -12.33 -19.93 -6.97
N ASP A 21 -13.22 -19.10 -7.51
CA ASP A 21 -12.86 -18.00 -8.36
C ASP A 21 -11.72 -17.27 -7.67
N ARG A 22 -10.53 -17.27 -8.28
CA ARG A 22 -9.34 -16.71 -7.63
C ARG A 22 -9.70 -15.28 -7.28
N TRP A 23 -9.70 -14.96 -6.00
CA TRP A 23 -10.29 -13.71 -5.52
C TRP A 23 -9.77 -12.46 -6.25
N ILE A 24 -8.50 -12.49 -6.68
CA ILE A 24 -7.85 -11.43 -7.46
C ILE A 24 -8.44 -11.23 -8.87
N GLU A 25 -9.04 -12.25 -9.46
CA GLU A 25 -9.71 -12.21 -10.78
C GLU A 25 -11.12 -11.63 -10.69
N THR A 26 -11.66 -11.47 -9.47
CA THR A 26 -12.92 -10.75 -9.26
C THR A 26 -12.70 -9.23 -9.33
N PRO A 27 -13.69 -8.44 -9.78
CA PRO A 27 -13.59 -6.97 -9.79
C PRO A 27 -13.23 -6.38 -8.41
N ARG A 28 -13.71 -7.01 -7.34
CA ARG A 28 -13.44 -6.61 -5.96
C ARG A 28 -11.99 -6.87 -5.56
N GLY A 29 -11.46 -8.06 -5.84
CA GLY A 29 -10.06 -8.38 -5.53
C GLY A 29 -9.07 -7.59 -6.39
N GLY A 30 -9.38 -7.40 -7.68
CA GLY A 30 -8.56 -6.58 -8.58
C GLY A 30 -8.44 -5.13 -8.12
N LEU A 31 -9.54 -4.48 -7.72
CA LEU A 31 -9.49 -3.11 -7.21
C LEU A 31 -8.77 -3.01 -5.85
N PHE A 32 -8.90 -4.01 -4.98
CA PHE A 32 -8.13 -4.03 -3.73
C PHE A 32 -6.62 -4.17 -4.00
N PHE A 33 -6.24 -5.03 -4.95
CA PHE A 33 -4.85 -5.21 -5.35
C PHE A 33 -4.26 -3.92 -5.92
N ILE A 34 -4.97 -3.25 -6.83
CA ILE A 34 -4.55 -1.96 -7.38
C ILE A 34 -4.36 -0.93 -6.26
N ASN A 35 -5.28 -0.85 -5.30
CA ASN A 35 -5.12 0.02 -4.13
C ASN A 35 -3.86 -0.31 -3.34
N SER A 36 -3.57 -1.59 -3.14
CA SER A 36 -2.38 -2.04 -2.41
C SER A 36 -1.09 -1.62 -3.12
N LEU A 37 -1.07 -1.60 -4.46
CA LEU A 37 0.07 -1.07 -5.23
C LEU A 37 0.29 0.43 -4.95
N PHE A 38 -0.78 1.21 -4.79
CA PHE A 38 -0.66 2.62 -4.44
C PHE A 38 -0.14 2.85 -3.01
N VAL A 39 -0.15 1.85 -2.13
CA VAL A 39 0.44 1.94 -0.78
C VAL A 39 1.96 1.89 -0.84
N PHE A 40 2.53 1.21 -1.84
CA PHE A 40 3.96 0.95 -1.93
C PHE A 40 4.84 2.21 -1.88
N PRO A 41 4.56 3.29 -2.64
CA PRO A 41 5.34 4.53 -2.54
C PRO A 41 5.33 5.12 -1.13
N TYR A 42 4.22 5.01 -0.40
CA TYR A 42 4.15 5.51 0.97
C TYR A 42 5.03 4.67 1.90
N LEU A 43 5.07 3.35 1.75
CA LEU A 43 5.94 2.48 2.56
C LEU A 43 7.42 2.75 2.26
N MET A 44 7.77 2.98 1.00
CA MET A 44 9.14 3.32 0.58
C MET A 44 9.63 4.63 1.19
N VAL A 45 8.74 5.56 1.56
CA VAL A 45 9.11 6.82 2.22
C VAL A 45 8.98 6.72 3.74
N LEU A 46 7.88 6.15 4.22
CA LEU A 46 7.54 6.08 5.64
C LEU A 46 8.50 5.19 6.41
N VAL A 47 8.90 4.03 5.87
CA VAL A 47 9.81 3.11 6.57
C VAL A 47 11.19 3.75 6.78
N PRO A 48 11.86 4.32 5.75
CA PRO A 48 13.09 5.07 5.96
C PRO A 48 12.94 6.27 6.88
N LEU A 49 11.85 7.04 6.75
CA LEU A 49 11.59 8.19 7.62
C LEU A 49 11.45 7.79 9.09
N LEU A 50 10.64 6.77 9.39
CA LEU A 50 10.47 6.26 10.76
C LEU A 50 11.77 5.67 11.30
N THR A 51 12.51 4.93 10.46
CA THR A 51 13.84 4.39 10.83
C THR A 51 14.80 5.52 11.18
N ARG A 52 14.85 6.57 10.35
CA ARG A 52 15.67 7.78 10.58
C ARG A 52 15.29 8.47 11.89
N LEU A 53 13.99 8.69 12.12
CA LEU A 53 13.47 9.30 13.35
C LEU A 53 13.82 8.46 14.58
N PHE A 54 13.68 7.14 14.50
CA PHE A 54 14.03 6.23 15.59
C PHE A 54 15.53 6.21 15.87
N VAL A 55 16.36 6.04 14.85
CA VAL A 55 17.81 5.94 15.00
C VAL A 55 18.41 7.27 15.48
N ARG A 56 17.97 8.41 14.93
CA ARG A 56 18.47 9.73 15.35
C ARG A 56 17.86 10.20 16.67
N GLY A 57 16.56 9.98 16.87
CA GLY A 57 15.82 10.49 18.03
C GLY A 57 15.94 9.62 19.28
N VAL A 58 15.96 8.29 19.14
CA VAL A 58 15.97 7.35 20.28
C VAL A 58 17.36 6.80 20.54
N VAL A 59 18.10 6.42 19.50
CA VAL A 59 19.42 5.78 19.64
C VAL A 59 20.55 6.83 19.74
N GLY A 60 20.30 8.09 19.35
CA GLY A 60 21.31 9.15 19.32
C GLY A 60 22.46 8.88 18.33
N GLY A 61 22.25 7.97 17.37
CA GLY A 61 23.31 7.08 16.88
C GLY A 61 23.97 7.41 15.55
N LEU A 62 23.70 8.54 14.90
CA LEU A 62 24.31 8.84 13.59
C LEU A 62 24.63 10.33 13.44
N PRO A 63 25.87 10.75 13.76
CA PRO A 63 26.35 12.06 13.38
C PRO A 63 26.62 12.08 11.87
N GLY A 64 25.71 12.68 11.10
CA GLY A 64 25.87 12.93 9.66
C GLY A 64 24.73 12.44 8.77
N GLU A 65 24.78 12.85 7.49
CA GLU A 65 23.92 12.35 6.42
C GLU A 65 24.29 10.89 6.12
N SER A 66 23.31 10.01 6.15
CA SER A 66 23.46 8.61 5.77
C SER A 66 22.78 8.41 4.42
N THR A 67 23.56 8.12 3.38
CA THR A 67 23.03 7.91 2.02
C THR A 67 21.88 6.88 2.01
N ILE A 68 21.96 5.82 2.81
CA ILE A 68 20.93 4.78 2.85
C ILE A 68 19.63 5.28 3.50
N LEU A 69 19.73 6.02 4.61
CA LEU A 69 18.56 6.49 5.36
C LEU A 69 17.94 7.76 4.77
N ASP A 70 18.74 8.57 4.08
CA ASP A 70 18.35 9.91 3.64
C ASP A 70 17.92 9.97 2.17
N THR A 71 18.28 8.98 1.31
CA THR A 71 17.91 8.99 -0.12
C THR A 71 16.40 9.04 -0.35
N PHE A 72 15.63 8.18 0.34
CA PHE A 72 14.18 8.11 0.13
C PHE A 72 13.43 9.34 0.67
N PRO A 73 13.74 9.85 1.89
CA PRO A 73 13.19 11.12 2.35
C PRO A 73 13.53 12.29 1.42
N LEU A 74 14.78 12.44 0.97
CA LEU A 74 15.17 13.51 0.06
C LEU A 74 14.44 13.41 -1.29
N LEU A 75 14.30 12.19 -1.82
CA LEU A 75 13.52 11.97 -3.03
C LEU A 75 12.04 12.32 -2.81
N ALA A 76 11.47 12.00 -1.64
CA ALA A 76 10.11 12.37 -1.31
C ALA A 76 9.92 13.89 -1.18
N GLU A 77 10.85 14.62 -0.56
CA GLU A 77 10.84 16.10 -0.51
C GLU A 77 10.86 16.70 -1.91
N TYR A 78 11.64 16.14 -2.83
CA TYR A 78 11.68 16.57 -4.22
C TYR A 78 10.38 16.22 -4.98
N LEU A 79 9.85 15.01 -4.80
CA LEU A 79 8.71 14.52 -5.59
C LEU A 79 7.38 15.01 -5.06
N ALA A 80 7.19 15.15 -3.74
CA ALA A 80 5.91 15.48 -3.14
C ALA A 80 5.29 16.80 -3.67
N PRO A 81 6.03 17.92 -3.81
CA PRO A 81 5.48 19.14 -4.40
C PRO A 81 5.07 18.99 -5.87
N ARG A 82 5.61 18.02 -6.61
CA ARG A 82 5.34 17.82 -8.05
C ARG A 82 4.24 16.79 -8.29
N TYR A 83 4.20 15.75 -7.46
CA TYR A 83 3.42 14.54 -7.69
C TYR A 83 2.47 14.20 -6.53
N GLY A 84 2.47 14.95 -5.43
CA GLY A 84 1.60 14.68 -4.28
C GLY A 84 0.11 14.70 -4.61
N TRP A 85 -0.30 15.47 -5.62
CA TRP A 85 -1.68 15.47 -6.13
C TRP A 85 -2.13 14.11 -6.71
N LEU A 86 -1.20 13.25 -7.13
CA LEU A 86 -1.52 11.90 -7.62
C LEU A 86 -2.18 11.05 -6.53
N ALA A 87 -2.07 11.42 -5.25
CA ALA A 87 -2.80 10.80 -4.14
C ALA A 87 -4.33 10.89 -4.32
N ALA A 88 -4.85 11.80 -5.15
CA ALA A 88 -6.26 11.85 -5.50
C ALA A 88 -6.75 10.56 -6.20
N LEU A 89 -5.91 9.91 -7.01
CA LEU A 89 -6.27 8.68 -7.72
C LEU A 89 -6.59 7.52 -6.78
N PRO A 90 -5.69 7.11 -5.86
CA PRO A 90 -6.01 6.06 -4.90
C PRO A 90 -7.13 6.47 -3.94
N ILE A 91 -7.31 7.76 -3.60
CA ILE A 91 -8.47 8.20 -2.81
C ILE A 91 -9.78 7.81 -3.50
N VAL A 92 -9.93 8.13 -4.78
CA VAL A 92 -11.13 7.80 -5.56
C VAL A 92 -11.34 6.28 -5.63
N LEU A 93 -10.26 5.51 -5.79
CA LEU A 93 -10.32 4.05 -5.82
C LEU A 93 -10.73 3.45 -4.45
N VAL A 94 -10.15 3.94 -3.36
CA VAL A 94 -10.52 3.53 -1.99
C VAL A 94 -11.97 3.86 -1.69
N VAL A 95 -12.47 5.04 -2.04
CA VAL A 95 -13.88 5.42 -1.84
C VAL A 95 -14.81 4.48 -2.61
N LYS A 96 -14.47 4.13 -3.86
CA LYS A 96 -15.23 3.14 -4.63
C LYS A 96 -15.21 1.76 -3.96
N ASN A 97 -14.04 1.29 -3.51
CA ASN A 97 -13.91 0.02 -2.82
C ASN A 97 -14.70 -0.03 -1.50
N LEU A 98 -14.72 1.06 -0.73
CA LEU A 98 -15.51 1.17 0.51
C LEU A 98 -17.02 1.00 0.26
N GLY A 99 -17.51 1.41 -0.92
CA GLY A 99 -18.90 1.21 -1.33
C GLY A 99 -19.24 -0.24 -1.72
N MET A 100 -18.24 -1.04 -2.09
CA MET A 100 -18.41 -2.44 -2.53
C MET A 100 -18.08 -3.48 -1.46
N GLU A 101 -17.40 -3.07 -0.38
CA GLU A 101 -16.83 -3.97 0.62
C GLU A 101 -17.74 -4.10 1.87
N PRO A 102 -18.50 -5.21 2.02
CA PRO A 102 -19.38 -5.42 3.16
C PRO A 102 -18.66 -5.89 4.43
N GLN A 103 -17.45 -6.45 4.33
CA GLN A 103 -16.76 -7.04 5.47
C GLN A 103 -16.07 -5.97 6.31
N ARG A 104 -16.16 -6.10 7.64
CA ARG A 104 -15.64 -5.08 8.57
C ARG A 104 -14.12 -4.91 8.50
N LEU A 105 -13.37 -6.00 8.49
CA LEU A 105 -11.89 -5.94 8.54
C LEU A 105 -11.29 -5.29 7.28
N PRO A 106 -11.61 -5.74 6.05
CA PRO A 106 -11.12 -5.07 4.83
C PRO A 106 -11.56 -3.61 4.76
N ARG A 107 -12.78 -3.30 5.22
CA ARG A 107 -13.28 -1.93 5.27
C ARG A 107 -12.48 -1.06 6.23
N THR A 108 -12.07 -1.56 7.39
CA THR A 108 -11.16 -0.84 8.30
C THR A 108 -9.81 -0.57 7.63
N VAL A 109 -9.24 -1.55 6.92
CA VAL A 109 -7.99 -1.35 6.16
C VAL A 109 -8.16 -0.27 5.09
N LEU A 110 -9.26 -0.32 4.32
CA LEU A 110 -9.58 0.70 3.33
C LEU A 110 -9.73 2.09 3.95
N TRP A 111 -10.35 2.22 5.13
CA TRP A 111 -10.40 3.49 5.86
C TRP A 111 -9.01 3.99 6.25
N SER A 112 -8.14 3.13 6.76
CA SER A 112 -6.75 3.51 7.07
C SER A 112 -6.00 3.98 5.82
N LEU A 113 -6.18 3.31 4.68
CA LEU A 113 -5.60 3.73 3.41
C LEU A 113 -6.16 5.09 2.96
N LEU A 114 -7.47 5.29 3.05
CA LEU A 114 -8.11 6.56 2.72
C LEU A 114 -7.51 7.71 3.53
N LEU A 115 -7.38 7.52 4.84
CA LEU A 115 -6.80 8.51 5.75
C LEU A 115 -5.35 8.81 5.39
N LEU A 116 -4.55 7.78 5.06
CA LEU A 116 -3.16 7.95 4.67
C LEU A 116 -3.03 8.78 3.37
N HIS A 117 -3.78 8.43 2.33
CA HIS A 117 -3.74 9.20 1.07
C HIS A 117 -4.28 10.61 1.26
N ALA A 118 -5.35 10.78 2.03
CA ALA A 118 -5.93 12.09 2.34
C ALA A 118 -4.94 12.97 3.11
N ALA A 119 -4.20 12.41 4.08
CA ALA A 119 -3.19 13.15 4.82
C ALA A 119 -2.09 13.67 3.89
N VAL A 120 -1.61 12.84 2.95
CA VAL A 120 -0.60 13.28 1.96
C VAL A 120 -1.15 14.32 1.00
N LEU A 121 -2.40 14.16 0.55
CA LEU A 121 -3.03 15.15 -0.32
C LEU A 121 -3.20 16.49 0.42
N VAL A 122 -3.71 16.48 1.65
CA VAL A 122 -3.85 17.67 2.48
C VAL A 122 -2.51 18.34 2.68
N TRP A 123 -1.48 17.59 3.11
CA TRP A 123 -0.13 18.13 3.29
C TRP A 123 0.44 18.75 2.01
N THR A 124 0.22 18.11 0.85
CA THR A 124 0.66 18.66 -0.44
C THR A 124 -0.04 19.98 -0.75
N LEU A 125 -1.37 20.03 -0.58
CA LEU A 125 -2.17 21.21 -0.85
C LEU A 125 -1.83 22.37 0.10
N THR A 126 -1.61 22.08 1.39
CA THR A 126 -1.20 23.10 2.37
C THR A 126 0.21 23.62 2.12
N GLY A 127 1.11 22.77 1.60
CA GLY A 127 2.44 23.17 1.14
C GLY A 127 2.37 24.12 -0.07
N TRP A 128 1.51 23.82 -1.06
CA TRP A 128 1.29 24.71 -2.20
C TRP A 128 0.64 26.04 -1.81
N ALA A 129 -0.21 26.04 -0.79
CA ALA A 129 -0.77 27.25 -0.21
C ALA A 129 0.26 28.08 0.59
N GLY A 130 1.48 27.57 0.78
CA GLY A 130 2.56 28.23 1.52
C GLY A 130 2.40 28.17 3.05
N LEU A 131 1.59 27.26 3.58
CA LEU A 131 1.38 27.12 5.02
C LEU A 131 2.55 26.40 5.73
N HIS A 132 3.34 25.62 4.99
CA HIS A 132 4.57 24.98 5.45
C HIS A 132 5.52 24.73 4.27
N GLY A 133 6.79 24.46 4.56
CA GLY A 133 7.77 23.99 3.56
C GLY A 133 7.56 22.52 3.19
N PHE A 134 8.23 22.06 2.13
CA PHE A 134 8.17 20.64 1.70
C PHE A 134 9.21 19.76 2.40
N ASP A 135 9.96 20.31 3.36
CA ASP A 135 10.97 19.59 4.12
C ASP A 135 10.33 18.55 5.05
N LEU A 136 10.88 17.34 5.06
CA LEU A 136 10.41 16.27 5.93
C LEU A 136 11.08 16.37 7.30
N PRO A 137 10.37 15.99 8.37
CA PRO A 137 10.91 16.04 9.73
C PRO A 137 12.17 15.18 9.86
N GLY A 138 13.20 15.75 10.47
CA GLY A 138 14.50 15.12 10.63
C GLY A 138 15.48 15.35 9.47
N GLY A 139 15.07 16.08 8.42
CA GLY A 139 15.89 16.63 7.33
C GLY A 139 17.12 17.41 7.80
N PRO A 140 18.19 17.54 6.98
CA PRO A 140 19.26 18.50 7.27
C PRO A 140 18.66 19.90 7.37
N ALA A 141 19.06 20.70 8.36
CA ALA A 141 18.54 22.06 8.48
C ALA A 141 19.05 22.91 7.30
N GLY A 142 18.14 23.33 6.41
CA GLY A 142 18.39 24.34 5.39
C GLY A 142 18.62 23.84 3.95
N SER A 143 17.92 22.80 3.52
CA SER A 143 17.76 22.47 2.08
C SER A 143 16.93 23.51 1.32
#